data_AF-A0A969MMU4-F1
#
_entry.id   AF-A0A969MMU4-F1
#
_cell.length_a   1.000
_cell.length_b   1.000
_cell.length_c   1.000
_cell.angle_alpha   90.00
_cell.angle_beta   90.00
_cell.angle_gamma   90.00
#
_symmetry.space_group_name_H-M   'P 1'
#
loop_
_entity.id
_entity.type
_entity.pdbx_description
1 polymer ?
#
loop_
_entity_poly.entity_id
_entity_poly.type
_entity_poly.pdbx_seq_one_letter_code
_entity_poly.pdbx_strand_id
1 'polypeptide(L)' 'MSEEKQVTYKMFLPESLRARFKSICALKGVSMNEILVQLVQRWLEENENISPVKGKENK' A
#
# COMPACT_ATOMS: atom_id res chain seq x y z
N MET A 1 -7.39 0.67 -23.98
CA MET A 1 -6.86 0.37 -22.64
C MET A 1 -7.74 1.14 -21.67
N SER A 2 -8.45 0.47 -20.78
CA SER A 2 -9.34 1.16 -19.84
C SER A 2 -8.47 1.91 -18.83
N GLU A 3 -8.47 3.24 -18.86
CA GLU A 3 -7.84 4.04 -17.82
C GLU A 3 -8.56 3.73 -16.50
N GLU A 4 -7.85 3.10 -15.56
CA GLU A 4 -8.41 2.79 -14.25
C GLU A 4 -8.73 4.09 -13.53
N LYS A 5 -9.98 4.22 -13.10
CA LYS A 5 -10.46 5.43 -12.43
C LYS A 5 -9.82 5.52 -11.05
N GLN A 6 -9.05 6.57 -10.80
CA GLN A 6 -8.51 6.84 -9.47
C GLN A 6 -9.64 7.18 -8.49
N VAL A 7 -9.56 6.62 -7.28
CA VAL A 7 -10.51 6.84 -6.19
C VAL A 7 -9.81 7.40 -4.96
N THR A 8 -10.53 8.21 -4.17
CA THR A 8 -9.98 8.80 -2.95
C THR A 8 -9.99 7.82 -1.79
N TYR A 9 -8.83 7.56 -1.20
CA TYR A 9 -8.69 6.82 0.05
C TYR A 9 -8.63 7.80 1.23
N LYS A 10 -9.57 7.68 2.18
CA LYS A 10 -9.62 8.50 3.39
C LYS A 10 -9.17 7.67 4.60
N MET A 11 -8.31 8.24 5.43
CA MET A 11 -7.86 7.61 6.67
C MET A 11 -7.76 8.62 7.81
N PHE A 12 -7.85 8.13 9.04
CA PHE A 12 -7.59 8.90 10.24
C PHE A 12 -6.17 8.60 10.72
N LEU A 13 -5.38 9.65 10.93
CA LEU A 13 -4.01 9.58 11.41
C LEU A 13 -3.84 10.57 12.56
N PRO A 14 -3.10 10.21 13.63
CA PRO A 14 -2.61 11.19 14.57
C PRO A 14 -1.82 12.29 13.85
N GLU A 15 -2.00 13.54 14.27
CA GLU A 15 -1.37 14.70 13.63
C GLU A 15 0.16 14.56 13.59
N SER A 16 0.76 14.14 14.70
CA SER A 16 2.20 13.91 14.84
C SER A 16 2.73 12.88 13.83
N LEU A 17 1.95 11.82 13.57
CA LEU A 17 2.31 10.79 12.61
C LEU A 17 2.24 11.32 11.17
N ARG A 18 1.18 12.05 10.83
CA ARG A 18 1.03 12.71 9.52
C ARG A 18 2.16 13.70 9.26
N ALA A 19 2.53 14.51 10.26
CA ALA A 19 3.61 15.49 10.15
C ALA A 19 4.96 14.81 9.86
N ARG A 20 5.28 13.74 10.59
CA ARG A 20 6.50 12.94 10.35
C ARG A 20 6.50 12.31 8.96
N PHE A 21 5.38 11.69 8.57
CA PHE A 21 5.24 11.07 7.24
C PHE A 21 5.46 12.08 6.12
N LYS A 22 4.79 13.24 6.19
CA LYS A 22 4.95 14.34 5.22
C LYS A 22 6.41 14.83 5.16
N SER A 23 7.05 15.01 6.31
CA SER A 23 8.43 15.48 6.39
C SER A 23 9.40 14.52 5.70
N ILE A 24 9.25 13.21 5.93
CA ILE A 24 10.08 12.18 5.29
C ILE A 24 9.84 12.15 3.77
N CYS A 25 8.59 12.25 3.32
CA CYS A 25 8.27 12.29 1.89
C CYS A 25 8.94 13.50 1.22
N ALA A 26 8.87 14.68 1.85
CA ALA A 26 9.50 15.90 1.35
C ALA A 26 11.03 15.77 1.28
N LEU A 27 11.67 15.22 2.33
CA LEU A 27 13.11 14.98 2.36
C LEU A 27 13.58 14.01 1.26
N LYS A 28 12.74 13.04 0.91
CA LYS A 28 13.04 12.05 -0.14
C LYS A 28 12.62 12.50 -1.54
N GLY A 29 11.96 13.65 -1.69
CA GLY A 29 11.47 14.13 -2.98
C GLY A 29 10.33 13.29 -3.57
N VAL A 30 9.59 12.55 -2.73
CA VAL A 30 8.48 11.68 -3.15
C VAL A 30 7.13 12.25 -2.72
N SER A 31 6.07 11.92 -3.46
CA SER A 31 4.72 12.34 -3.09
C SER A 31 4.12 11.46 -2.00
N MET A 32 3.29 12.04 -1.13
CA MET A 32 2.56 11.27 -0.10
C MET A 32 1.69 10.18 -0.73
N ASN A 33 1.07 10.46 -1.88
CA ASN A 33 0.21 9.51 -2.59
C ASN A 33 0.99 8.30 -3.09
N GLU A 34 2.16 8.54 -3.71
CA GLU A 34 3.01 7.47 -4.23
C GLU A 34 3.42 6.48 -3.12
N ILE A 35 3.81 6.99 -1.95
CA ILE A 35 4.17 6.15 -0.81
C ILE A 35 2.95 5.41 -0.24
N LEU A 36 1.78 6.06 -0.17
CA LEU A 36 0.56 5.40 0.28
C LEU A 36 0.14 4.26 -0.65
N VAL A 37 0.23 4.45 -1.97
CA VAL A 37 -0.05 3.39 -2.95
C VAL A 37 0.93 2.22 -2.76
N GLN A 38 2.23 2.49 -2.62
CA GLN A 38 3.23 1.45 -2.36
C GLN A 38 2.96 0.68 -1.06
N LEU A 39 2.53 1.38 0.00
CA LEU A 39 2.19 0.73 1.27
C LEU A 39 0.96 -0.17 1.13
N VAL A 40 -0.06 0.24 0.38
CA VAL A 40 -1.24 -0.57 0.09
C VAL A 40 -0.87 -1.79 -0.75
N GLN A 41 -0.09 -1.61 -1.81
CA GLN A 41 0.37 -2.72 -2.67
C GLN A 41 1.18 -3.73 -1.87
N ARG A 42 2.16 -3.27 -1.08
CA ARG A 42 2.97 -4.15 -0.25
C ARG A 42 2.12 -4.93 0.75
N TRP A 43 1.16 -4.28 1.39
CA TRP A 43 0.25 -4.95 2.32
C TRP A 43 -0.56 -6.05 1.62
N LEU A 44 -1.06 -5.81 0.41
CA LEU A 44 -1.74 -6.83 -0.38
C LEU A 44 -0.80 -7.98 -0.75
N GLU A 45 0.39 -7.69 -1.27
CA GLU A 45 1.38 -8.71 -1.65
C GLU A 45 1.76 -9.64 -0.47
N GLU A 46 1.92 -9.07 0.73
CA GLU A 46 2.26 -9.82 1.94
C GLU A 46 1.10 -10.71 2.45
N ASN A 47 -0.15 -10.30 2.22
CA ASN A 47 -1.32 -10.97 2.78
C ASN A 47 -2.08 -11.86 1.78
N GLU A 48 -1.98 -11.58 0.48
CA GLU A 48 -2.57 -12.41 -0.59
C GLU A 48 -1.72 -13.66 -0.88
N ASN A 49 -0.41 -13.63 -0.61
CA ASN A 49 0.46 -14.80 -0.66
C ASN A 49 0.23 -15.81 0.48
N ILE A 50 -0.75 -15.58 1.36
CA ILE A 50 -1.22 -16.57 2.33
C ILE A 50 -2.28 -17.46 1.66
N SER A 51 -1.92 -18.15 0.57
CA SER A 51 -2.68 -19.31 0.10
C SER A 51 -1.99 -20.58 0.59
N PRO A 52 -2.54 -21.30 1.59
CA PRO A 52 -2.09 -22.64 1.90
C PRO A 52 -2.66 -23.62 0.86
N VAL A 53 -2.20 -23.54 -0.40
CA VAL A 53 -2.38 -24.65 -1.34
C VAL A 53 -1.15 -25.54 -1.27
N LYS A 54 -1.09 -26.36 -0.21
CA LYS A 54 -0.51 -27.70 -0.32
C LYS A 54 -1.62 -28.68 -0.63
N GLY A 55 -2.23 -28.53 -1.82
CA GLY A 55 -2.83 -29.66 -2.51
C GLY A 55 -1.69 -30.52 -3.04
N LYS A 56 -1.16 -31.43 -2.22
CA LYS A 56 -0.39 -32.56 -2.74
C LYS A 56 -1.38 -33.55 -3.31
N GLU A 57 -1.74 -33.32 -4.57
CA GLU A 57 -2.22 -34.37 -5.45
C GLU A 57 -1.00 -35.26 -5.77
N ASN A 58 -0.98 -36.49 -5.25
CA ASN A 58 -0.12 -37.54 -5.77
C ASN A 58 -0.96 -38.81 -5.89
N LYS A 59 -1.37 -39.03 -7.14
CA LYS A 59 -1.56 -40.28 -7.88
C LYS A 59 -1.26 -41.58 -7.13
#